data_AF-A0A343JZP6-F1
#
_entry.id   AF-A0A343JZP6-F1
#
_cell.length_a   1.000
_cell.length_b   1.000
_cell.length_c   1.000
_cell.angle_alpha   90.00
_cell.angle_beta   90.00
_cell.angle_gamma   90.00
#
_symmetry.space_group_name_H-M   'P 1'
#
loop_
_entity.id
_entity.type
_entity.pdbx_description
1 polymer ?
#
loop_
_entity_poly.entity_id
_entity_poly.type
_entity_poly.pdbx_seq_one_letter_code
_entity_poly.pdbx_strand_id
1 'polypeptide(L)'
;MARYLNPQKISLLVLTSLYCEAEGPSEATIPILSFLTSQLVSSPTDAAGAPRQAADCILSLHHFEEVLASHRAAADDASGPTLYDAFLDRLWAIDSLDALHSYFDGLSDLLAAPPPQRSDPEQPQQQQPPPERRIRLSRTSPLGVFVRRAQLEFARLQFHDAAKLWLAFVNYKLPTAAWLRDRARAAGAEDEEPEFDANLGELGLGRADGLFGVAYGRLEELGGEEGLASMDEIERLLAFQIDRLQKYGNRVPDDMRDRLSKMLGPTSAVPSLAHFVKFFDAWRAGDYTSSFDNLHRYFDYTMQTRDKTYYQYALLHMAILQADFGCFSEAIAAMNETIATARENQDMSCLNFSLSVTNLSDVVCDILRVCYGNGSFAAAFSQIDDLAADLKAEDADVYQRIYLLTLKASLFAKTGIPEKGFSIAMRAASAAHRARLWPALWEALGVVQGILVELGEYRAAAKLGDAVIPQVGHFHLSPSVTHSTFISISLLLLSR
;
A
#
# COMPACT_ATOMS: atom_id res chain seq x y z
N MET A 1 4.08 9.98 -18.48
CA MET A 1 4.02 10.73 -17.22
C MET A 1 3.12 9.98 -16.26
N ALA A 2 3.49 9.87 -14.98
CA ALA A 2 2.68 9.17 -13.98
C ALA A 2 1.33 9.90 -13.84
N ARG A 3 0.24 9.23 -14.22
CA ARG A 3 -1.11 9.80 -14.27
C ARG A 3 -1.61 10.01 -12.84
N TYR A 4 -1.37 11.20 -12.29
CA TYR A 4 -1.89 11.57 -10.97
C TYR A 4 -3.39 11.82 -11.03
N LEU A 5 -3.89 12.46 -12.08
CA LEU A 5 -5.29 12.85 -12.20
C LEU A 5 -6.15 11.66 -12.68
N ASN A 6 -7.17 11.32 -11.91
CA ASN A 6 -8.17 10.29 -12.21
C ASN A 6 -9.59 10.86 -12.01
N PRO A 7 -10.63 10.20 -12.56
CA PRO A 7 -12.04 10.58 -12.34
C PRO A 7 -12.43 10.72 -10.86
N GLN A 8 -11.81 9.92 -9.99
CA GLN A 8 -12.03 9.96 -8.54
C GLN A 8 -11.52 11.25 -7.91
N LYS A 9 -10.32 11.71 -8.29
CA LYS A 9 -9.78 13.00 -7.81
C LYS A 9 -10.56 14.18 -8.36
N ILE A 10 -11.09 14.11 -9.58
CA ILE A 10 -12.02 15.12 -10.09
C ILE A 10 -13.27 15.17 -9.19
N SER A 11 -13.81 14.00 -8.83
CA SER A 11 -14.94 13.90 -7.90
C SER A 11 -14.60 14.45 -6.50
N LEU A 12 -13.40 14.18 -5.97
CA LEU A 12 -12.92 14.77 -4.71
C LEU A 12 -12.74 16.29 -4.81
N LEU A 13 -12.33 16.82 -5.97
CA LEU A 13 -12.26 18.26 -6.22
C LEU A 13 -13.65 18.89 -6.23
N VAL A 14 -14.64 18.24 -6.86
CA VAL A 14 -16.03 18.71 -6.85
C VAL A 14 -16.59 18.74 -5.44
N LEU A 15 -16.31 17.70 -4.63
CA LEU A 15 -16.67 17.68 -3.22
C LEU A 15 -15.95 18.78 -2.42
N THR A 16 -14.69 19.06 -2.73
CA THR A 16 -13.93 20.15 -2.10
C THR A 16 -14.51 21.52 -2.47
N SER A 17 -14.93 21.73 -3.72
CA SER A 17 -15.60 22.98 -4.13
C SER A 17 -16.93 23.18 -3.41
N LEU A 18 -17.74 22.12 -3.26
CA LEU A 18 -19.00 22.17 -2.50
C LEU A 18 -18.77 22.50 -1.03
N TYR A 19 -17.72 21.93 -0.42
CA TYR A 19 -17.33 22.28 0.94
C TYR A 19 -16.95 23.76 1.07
N CYS A 20 -16.26 24.33 0.07
CA CYS A 20 -15.88 25.75 0.07
C CYS A 20 -17.06 26.72 -0.13
N GLU A 21 -18.11 26.27 -0.81
CA GLU A 21 -19.33 27.03 -1.07
C GLU A 21 -20.35 26.95 0.08
N ALA A 22 -20.27 25.93 0.94
CA ALA A 22 -21.20 25.75 2.04
C ALA A 22 -21.16 26.91 3.06
N GLU A 23 -22.33 27.52 3.31
CA GLU A 23 -22.50 28.64 4.23
C GLU A 23 -22.50 28.18 5.71
N GLY A 24 -21.36 27.69 6.20
CA GLY A 24 -21.11 27.46 7.63
C GLY A 24 -20.92 26.00 8.05
N PRO A 25 -20.60 25.76 9.35
CA PRO A 25 -20.37 24.42 9.88
C PRO A 25 -21.70 23.67 10.01
N SER A 26 -22.07 22.93 8.97
CA SER A 26 -23.16 21.96 9.01
C SER A 26 -22.71 20.71 9.78
N GLU A 27 -23.65 19.94 10.33
CA GLU A 27 -23.39 18.60 10.88
C GLU A 27 -22.63 17.70 9.87
N ALA A 28 -22.80 17.99 8.57
CA ALA A 28 -22.11 17.34 7.46
C ALA A 28 -20.61 17.71 7.31
N THR A 29 -20.12 18.78 7.94
CA THR A 29 -18.73 19.25 7.76
C THR A 29 -17.70 18.24 8.28
N ILE A 30 -17.94 17.64 9.45
CA ILE A 30 -17.04 16.66 10.07
C ILE A 30 -16.92 15.38 9.22
N PRO A 31 -18.01 14.73 8.78
CA PRO A 31 -17.91 13.54 7.95
C PRO A 31 -17.31 13.83 6.57
N ILE A 32 -17.61 14.97 5.94
CA ILE A 32 -16.99 15.36 4.67
C ILE A 32 -15.49 15.57 4.81
N LEU A 33 -15.05 16.32 5.84
CA LEU A 33 -13.62 16.53 6.08
C LEU A 33 -12.91 15.26 6.53
N SER A 34 -13.55 14.41 7.32
CA SER A 34 -13.02 13.09 7.70
C SER A 34 -12.83 12.23 6.44
N PHE A 35 -13.81 12.20 5.55
CA PHE A 35 -13.72 11.48 4.28
C PHE A 35 -12.62 12.06 3.38
N LEU A 36 -12.59 13.38 3.15
CA LEU A 36 -11.55 14.04 2.34
C LEU A 36 -10.14 13.82 2.92
N THR A 37 -9.97 13.97 4.23
CA THR A 37 -8.66 13.74 4.88
C THR A 37 -8.25 12.28 4.84
N SER A 38 -9.20 11.34 5.00
CA SER A 38 -8.93 9.91 4.90
C SER A 38 -8.37 9.50 3.54
N GLN A 39 -8.85 10.13 2.47
CA GLN A 39 -8.47 9.85 1.08
C GLN A 39 -7.21 10.62 0.66
N LEU A 40 -7.08 11.89 1.06
CA LEU A 40 -5.98 12.76 0.64
C LEU A 40 -4.69 12.60 1.47
N VAL A 41 -4.83 12.38 2.78
CA VAL A 41 -3.68 12.24 3.71
C VAL A 41 -3.21 10.78 3.79
N SER A 42 -4.07 9.83 3.41
CA SER A 42 -3.77 8.40 3.19
C SER A 42 -2.57 7.90 4.00
N SER A 43 -2.78 7.70 5.30
CA SER A 43 -1.95 6.78 6.08
C SER A 43 -2.40 5.35 5.75
N PRO A 44 -1.49 4.38 5.55
CA PRO A 44 -1.82 2.97 5.30
C PRO A 44 -2.55 2.27 6.46
N THR A 45 -2.82 2.99 7.56
CA THR A 45 -3.53 2.51 8.73
C THR A 45 -4.64 3.49 9.09
N ASP A 46 -5.87 3.00 9.25
CA ASP A 46 -6.92 3.76 9.93
C ASP A 46 -6.50 4.07 11.37
N ALA A 47 -7.14 5.07 11.99
CA ALA A 47 -6.92 5.44 13.39
C ALA A 47 -7.13 4.27 14.38
N ALA A 48 -7.81 3.20 13.96
CA ALA A 48 -8.05 1.97 14.71
C ALA A 48 -7.08 0.81 14.41
N GLY A 49 -6.10 1.00 13.51
CA GLY A 49 -5.14 -0.04 13.13
C GLY A 49 -5.73 -1.22 12.34
N ALA A 50 -6.95 -1.07 11.82
CA ALA A 50 -7.59 -2.01 10.91
C ALA A 50 -7.03 -1.84 9.48
N PRO A 51 -6.85 -2.93 8.72
CA PRO A 51 -6.50 -2.84 7.31
C PRO A 51 -7.67 -2.22 6.54
N ARG A 52 -7.42 -1.11 5.84
CA ARG A 52 -8.28 -0.74 4.71
C ARG A 52 -8.28 -1.88 3.71
N GLN A 53 -9.47 -2.26 3.26
CA GLN A 53 -9.59 -3.27 2.23
C GLN A 53 -9.14 -2.64 0.91
N ALA A 54 -8.59 -3.43 -0.02
CA ALA A 54 -8.19 -2.92 -1.33
C ALA A 54 -9.36 -2.24 -2.10
N ALA A 55 -10.60 -2.54 -1.70
CA ALA A 55 -11.81 -1.89 -2.17
C ALA A 55 -11.88 -0.38 -1.82
N ASP A 56 -11.29 0.04 -0.70
CA ASP A 56 -11.30 1.45 -0.25
C ASP A 56 -10.34 2.34 -1.06
N CYS A 57 -9.47 1.75 -1.87
CA CYS A 57 -8.52 2.49 -2.71
C CYS A 57 -9.14 2.97 -4.03
N ILE A 58 -10.28 2.40 -4.45
CA ILE A 58 -11.00 2.78 -5.67
C ILE A 58 -12.36 3.33 -5.23
N LEU A 59 -12.46 4.66 -5.14
CA LEU A 59 -13.74 5.30 -4.85
C LEU A 59 -14.68 5.14 -6.05
N SER A 60 -15.82 4.48 -5.83
CA SER A 60 -16.95 4.51 -6.75
C SER A 60 -17.98 5.55 -6.30
N LEU A 61 -18.88 5.96 -7.20
CA LEU A 61 -19.95 6.92 -6.89
C LEU A 61 -20.87 6.45 -5.75
N HIS A 62 -20.96 5.14 -5.49
CA HIS A 62 -21.68 4.57 -4.35
C HIS A 62 -21.03 4.92 -3.00
N HIS A 63 -19.70 5.01 -2.91
CA HIS A 63 -19.04 5.41 -1.68
C HIS A 63 -19.31 6.88 -1.34
N PHE A 64 -19.47 7.73 -2.36
CA PHE A 64 -19.91 9.11 -2.18
C PHE A 64 -21.39 9.17 -1.77
N GLU A 65 -22.24 8.30 -2.33
CA GLU A 65 -23.65 8.16 -1.96
C GLU A 65 -23.80 7.77 -0.48
N GLU A 66 -23.08 6.75 0.00
CA GLU A 66 -23.14 6.31 1.40
C GLU A 66 -22.79 7.42 2.41
N VAL A 67 -21.81 8.28 2.07
CA VAL A 67 -21.35 9.36 2.95
C VAL A 67 -22.23 10.61 2.83
N LEU A 68 -22.72 10.92 1.63
CA LEU A 68 -23.42 12.18 1.35
C LEU A 68 -24.95 12.05 1.40
N ALA A 69 -25.53 10.86 1.18
CA ALA A 69 -26.99 10.65 1.23
C ALA A 69 -27.57 10.83 2.63
N SER A 70 -26.78 10.58 3.68
CA SER A 70 -27.19 10.81 5.07
C SER A 70 -27.24 12.29 5.44
N HIS A 71 -26.75 13.19 4.59
CA HIS A 71 -26.59 14.61 4.88
C HIS A 71 -27.35 15.50 3.88
N ARG A 72 -28.05 16.52 4.38
CA ARG A 72 -28.84 17.46 3.58
C ARG A 72 -28.08 18.74 3.27
N ALA A 73 -28.33 19.34 2.11
CA ALA A 73 -27.57 20.49 1.61
C ALA A 73 -27.87 21.81 2.36
N ALA A 74 -29.07 21.93 2.92
CA ALA A 74 -29.48 23.05 3.76
C ALA A 74 -30.08 22.53 5.07
N ALA A 75 -29.74 23.16 6.20
CA ALA A 75 -30.20 22.76 7.53
C ALA A 75 -31.70 23.09 7.77
N ASP A 76 -32.28 24.00 6.98
CA ASP A 76 -33.61 24.59 7.27
C ASP A 76 -34.77 24.07 6.39
N ASP A 77 -34.51 23.26 5.36
CA ASP A 77 -35.57 22.75 4.46
C ASP A 77 -35.70 21.22 4.49
N ALA A 78 -36.77 20.73 5.10
CA ALA A 78 -37.11 19.30 5.16
C ALA A 78 -37.41 18.67 3.78
N SER A 79 -37.57 19.49 2.73
CA SER A 79 -37.84 19.09 1.33
C SER A 79 -36.65 19.39 0.38
N GLY A 80 -35.49 19.79 0.92
CA GLY A 80 -34.34 20.19 0.11
C GLY A 80 -33.56 19.03 -0.52
N PRO A 81 -32.80 19.30 -1.60
CA PRO A 81 -31.93 18.31 -2.24
C PRO A 81 -30.90 17.77 -1.25
N THR A 82 -30.53 16.49 -1.41
CA THR A 82 -29.43 15.91 -0.61
C THR A 82 -28.10 16.54 -1.01
N LEU A 83 -27.08 16.46 -0.14
CA LEU A 83 -25.72 16.85 -0.54
C LEU A 83 -25.21 16.00 -1.69
N TYR A 84 -25.69 14.77 -1.82
CA TYR A 84 -25.40 13.90 -2.95
C TYR A 84 -26.03 14.43 -4.25
N ASP A 85 -27.27 14.92 -4.21
CA ASP A 85 -27.93 15.54 -5.37
C ASP A 85 -27.18 16.81 -5.81
N ALA A 86 -26.80 17.68 -4.87
CA ALA A 86 -25.98 18.86 -5.16
C ALA A 86 -24.58 18.49 -5.70
N PHE A 87 -24.04 17.36 -5.24
CA PHE A 87 -22.78 16.81 -5.76
C PHE A 87 -22.91 16.30 -7.19
N LEU A 88 -23.97 15.54 -7.49
CA LEU A 88 -24.25 15.06 -8.84
C LEU A 88 -24.60 16.22 -9.78
N ASP A 89 -25.33 17.23 -9.32
CA ASP A 89 -25.60 18.47 -10.07
C ASP A 89 -24.30 19.08 -10.59
N ARG A 90 -23.31 19.26 -9.70
CA ARG A 90 -22.00 19.83 -10.06
C ARG A 90 -21.16 18.88 -10.91
N LEU A 91 -21.27 17.56 -10.67
CA LEU A 91 -20.54 16.57 -11.45
C LEU A 91 -21.03 16.54 -12.89
N TRP A 92 -22.35 16.59 -13.11
CA TRP A 92 -22.98 16.60 -14.44
C TRP A 92 -22.93 17.97 -15.12
N ALA A 93 -22.78 19.07 -14.38
CA ALA A 93 -22.50 20.39 -14.98
C ALA A 93 -21.18 20.44 -15.75
N ILE A 94 -20.26 19.51 -15.51
CA ILE A 94 -19.05 19.33 -16.34
C ILE A 94 -19.44 18.42 -17.52
N ASP A 95 -20.09 19.00 -18.52
CA ASP A 95 -20.67 18.31 -19.67
C ASP A 95 -19.72 18.22 -20.87
N SER A 96 -18.69 19.05 -20.96
CA SER A 96 -17.75 19.05 -22.09
C SER A 96 -16.30 19.05 -21.64
N LEU A 97 -15.38 18.74 -22.58
CA LEU A 97 -13.96 18.94 -22.34
C LEU A 97 -13.65 20.41 -22.02
N ASP A 98 -14.33 21.36 -22.67
CA ASP A 98 -14.17 22.79 -22.38
C ASP A 98 -14.67 23.15 -20.98
N ALA A 99 -15.83 22.62 -20.56
CA ALA A 99 -16.33 22.77 -19.20
C ALA A 99 -15.35 22.18 -18.15
N LEU A 100 -14.67 21.08 -18.47
CA LEU A 100 -13.61 20.54 -17.62
C LEU A 100 -12.42 21.52 -17.49
N HIS A 101 -11.97 22.11 -18.60
CA HIS A 101 -10.92 23.13 -18.59
C HIS A 101 -11.33 24.36 -17.77
N SER A 102 -12.53 24.90 -18.02
CA SER A 102 -13.11 26.02 -17.28
C SER A 102 -13.21 25.74 -15.78
N TYR A 103 -13.60 24.51 -15.40
CA TYR A 103 -13.62 24.08 -14.02
C TYR A 103 -12.23 24.14 -13.35
N PHE A 104 -11.18 23.62 -14.02
CA PHE A 104 -9.81 23.66 -13.48
C PHE A 104 -9.26 25.09 -13.33
N ASP A 105 -9.62 25.98 -14.24
CA ASP A 105 -9.25 27.40 -14.16
C ASP A 105 -9.93 28.07 -12.96
N GLY A 106 -11.23 27.79 -12.76
CA GLY A 106 -12.04 28.28 -11.64
C GLY A 106 -11.63 27.75 -10.26
N LEU A 107 -10.90 26.62 -10.16
CA LEU A 107 -10.36 26.12 -8.90
C LEU A 107 -9.38 27.12 -8.23
N SER A 108 -8.85 28.08 -8.99
CA SER A 108 -7.95 29.12 -8.48
C SER A 108 -8.66 30.04 -7.48
N ASP A 109 -9.96 30.25 -7.64
CA ASP A 109 -10.78 31.11 -6.79
C ASP A 109 -11.02 30.51 -5.39
N LEU A 110 -10.88 29.19 -5.26
CA LEU A 110 -10.97 28.46 -3.99
C LEU A 110 -9.73 28.65 -3.10
N LEU A 111 -8.61 29.09 -3.68
CA LEU A 111 -7.35 29.31 -2.99
C LEU A 111 -7.27 30.75 -2.46
N ALA A 112 -6.82 30.92 -1.21
CA ALA A 112 -6.55 32.23 -0.67
C ALA A 112 -5.44 32.94 -1.47
N ALA A 113 -5.67 34.23 -1.76
CA ALA A 113 -4.68 35.12 -2.39
C ALA A 113 -3.35 35.10 -1.60
N PRO A 114 -2.20 35.24 -2.28
CA PRO A 114 -0.92 35.29 -1.58
C PRO A 114 -0.93 36.42 -0.53
N PRO A 115 -0.31 36.21 0.65
CA PRO A 115 -0.15 37.31 1.60
C PRO A 115 0.58 38.45 0.88
N PRO A 116 0.06 39.69 0.95
CA PRO A 116 0.69 40.82 0.27
C PRO A 116 2.12 40.98 0.79
N GLN A 117 3.09 40.84 -0.12
CA GLN A 117 4.46 41.22 0.15
C GLN A 117 4.45 42.73 0.49
N ARG A 118 5.07 43.09 1.62
CA ARG A 118 5.19 44.47 2.08
C ARG A 118 5.84 45.34 1.00
N SER A 119 5.05 46.13 0.30
CA SER A 119 5.47 47.37 -0.33
C SER A 119 4.26 48.23 -0.67
N ASP A 120 4.36 49.48 -0.22
CA ASP A 120 3.63 50.69 -0.58
C ASP A 120 2.30 51.00 0.15
N PRO A 121 2.34 51.94 1.13
CA PRO A 121 1.15 52.57 1.69
C PRO A 121 0.76 53.73 0.77
N GLU A 122 -0.32 53.59 0.00
CA GLU A 122 -1.20 54.68 -0.46
C GLU A 122 -2.14 54.16 -1.56
N GLN A 123 -3.38 53.85 -1.17
CA GLN A 123 -4.60 54.29 -1.88
C GLN A 123 -5.85 53.86 -1.09
N PRO A 124 -6.86 54.74 -0.92
CA PRO A 124 -8.11 54.38 -0.26
C PRO A 124 -8.88 53.40 -1.15
N GLN A 125 -8.91 52.13 -0.78
CA GLN A 125 -9.70 51.11 -1.46
C GLN A 125 -11.19 51.46 -1.35
N GLN A 126 -11.80 51.77 -2.50
CA GLN A 126 -13.24 51.71 -2.68
C GLN A 126 -13.72 50.33 -2.25
N GLN A 127 -14.58 50.32 -1.24
CA GLN A 127 -15.25 49.14 -0.70
C GLN A 127 -16.10 48.50 -1.82
N GLN A 128 -15.56 47.45 -2.43
CA GLN A 128 -16.39 46.45 -3.10
C GLN A 128 -17.06 45.59 -2.01
N PRO A 129 -18.33 45.18 -2.18
CA PRO A 129 -19.08 44.48 -1.15
C PRO A 129 -18.39 43.15 -0.77
N PRO A 130 -18.57 42.65 0.46
CA PRO A 130 -17.93 41.42 0.90
C PRO A 130 -18.39 40.28 -0.03
N PRO A 131 -17.49 39.56 -0.73
CA PRO A 131 -17.93 38.38 -1.44
C PRO A 131 -18.49 37.40 -0.39
N GLU A 132 -19.64 36.83 -0.72
CA GLU A 132 -20.39 35.80 0.01
C GLU A 132 -19.46 34.88 0.82
N ARG A 133 -19.90 34.45 2.02
CA ARG A 133 -19.15 33.67 3.02
C ARG A 133 -18.60 32.32 2.48
N ARG A 134 -17.67 32.35 1.53
CA ARG A 134 -16.99 31.18 0.97
C ARG A 134 -15.73 30.88 1.77
N ILE A 135 -15.55 29.62 2.11
CA ILE A 135 -14.37 29.15 2.83
C ILE A 135 -13.20 29.12 1.84
N ARG A 136 -12.23 30.01 2.01
CA ARG A 136 -11.00 30.02 1.21
C ARG A 136 -9.95 29.11 1.82
N LEU A 137 -9.36 28.23 1.01
CA LEU A 137 -8.33 27.29 1.44
C LEU A 137 -6.95 27.96 1.45
N SER A 138 -6.17 27.75 2.50
CA SER A 138 -4.78 28.21 2.53
C SER A 138 -3.90 27.35 1.61
N ARG A 139 -2.91 27.95 0.96
CA ARG A 139 -2.03 27.27 -0.02
C ARG A 139 -1.13 26.19 0.58
N THR A 140 -0.98 26.17 1.90
CA THR A 140 -0.18 25.21 2.69
C THR A 140 -1.03 24.13 3.37
N SER A 141 -2.36 24.28 3.36
CA SER A 141 -3.26 23.22 3.85
C SER A 141 -3.18 21.97 2.96
N PRO A 142 -3.45 20.76 3.48
CA PRO A 142 -3.47 19.54 2.67
C PRO A 142 -4.46 19.63 1.50
N LEU A 143 -5.63 20.25 1.70
CA LEU A 143 -6.61 20.52 0.64
C LEU A 143 -6.07 21.53 -0.39
N GLY A 144 -5.44 22.61 0.06
CA GLY A 144 -4.83 23.59 -0.84
C GLY A 144 -3.65 23.03 -1.65
N VAL A 145 -2.84 22.14 -1.05
CA VAL A 145 -1.78 21.41 -1.76
C VAL A 145 -2.38 20.45 -2.78
N PHE A 146 -3.47 19.76 -2.43
CA PHE A 146 -4.19 18.87 -3.34
C PHE A 146 -4.73 19.61 -4.57
N VAL A 147 -5.46 20.71 -4.37
CA VAL A 147 -6.00 21.55 -5.47
C VAL A 147 -4.87 22.06 -6.36
N ARG A 148 -3.80 22.60 -5.78
CA ARG A 148 -2.64 23.10 -6.56
C ARG A 148 -1.94 22.01 -7.34
N ARG A 149 -1.77 20.81 -6.76
CA ARG A 149 -1.19 19.66 -7.45
C ARG A 149 -2.07 19.24 -8.63
N ALA A 150 -3.38 19.18 -8.44
CA ALA A 150 -4.32 18.84 -9.51
C ALA A 150 -4.31 19.86 -10.65
N GLN A 151 -4.31 21.17 -10.34
CA GLN A 151 -4.20 22.24 -11.34
C GLN A 151 -2.89 22.17 -12.13
N LEU A 152 -1.76 22.01 -11.43
CA LEU A 152 -0.44 21.98 -12.06
C LEU A 152 -0.27 20.74 -12.95
N GLU A 153 -0.80 19.58 -12.52
CA GLU A 153 -0.81 18.38 -13.36
C GLU A 153 -1.71 18.56 -14.58
N PHE A 154 -2.92 19.12 -14.42
CA PHE A 154 -3.82 19.35 -15.55
C PHE A 154 -3.22 20.33 -16.57
N ALA A 155 -2.62 21.43 -16.12
CA ALA A 155 -1.94 22.38 -16.99
C ALA A 155 -0.73 21.79 -17.75
N ARG A 156 -0.15 20.67 -17.27
CA ARG A 156 0.95 19.96 -17.92
C ARG A 156 0.49 18.84 -18.86
N LEU A 157 -0.78 18.43 -18.77
CA LEU A 157 -1.30 17.34 -19.60
C LEU A 157 -1.30 17.76 -21.08
N GLN A 158 -0.90 16.82 -21.92
CA GLN A 158 -1.08 16.96 -23.38
C GLN A 158 -2.55 16.75 -23.73
N PHE A 159 -3.01 17.35 -24.83
CA PHE A 159 -4.40 17.26 -25.27
C PHE A 159 -4.91 15.81 -25.38
N HIS A 160 -4.08 14.89 -25.89
CA HIS A 160 -4.43 13.46 -25.98
C HIS A 160 -4.70 12.81 -24.61
N ASP A 161 -3.91 13.17 -23.60
CA ASP A 161 -4.06 12.61 -22.25
C ASP A 161 -5.21 13.28 -21.50
N ALA A 162 -5.49 14.56 -21.77
CA ALA A 162 -6.69 15.26 -21.32
C ALA A 162 -7.96 14.64 -21.92
N ALA A 163 -7.97 14.32 -23.22
CA ALA A 163 -9.08 13.63 -23.87
C ALA A 163 -9.29 12.21 -23.28
N LYS A 164 -8.22 11.45 -23.02
CA LYS A 164 -8.34 10.16 -22.31
C LYS A 164 -8.88 10.30 -20.89
N LEU A 165 -8.55 11.39 -20.19
CA LEU A 165 -9.07 11.67 -18.86
C LEU A 165 -10.56 12.01 -18.92
N TRP A 166 -10.96 12.81 -19.90
CA TRP A 166 -12.37 13.11 -20.18
C TRP A 166 -13.17 11.84 -20.46
N LEU A 167 -12.69 10.97 -21.36
CA LEU A 167 -13.36 9.69 -21.65
C LEU A 167 -13.50 8.80 -20.41
N ALA A 168 -12.45 8.70 -19.59
CA ALA A 168 -12.50 7.95 -18.33
C ALA A 168 -13.49 8.57 -17.32
N PHE A 169 -13.59 9.91 -17.31
CA PHE A 169 -14.53 10.63 -16.46
C PHE A 169 -15.98 10.44 -16.90
N VAL A 170 -16.24 10.46 -18.21
CA VAL A 170 -17.56 10.12 -18.78
C VAL A 170 -17.93 8.70 -18.38
N ASN A 171 -17.04 7.71 -18.58
CA ASN A 171 -17.30 6.31 -18.19
C ASN A 171 -17.63 6.18 -16.70
N TYR A 172 -16.93 6.93 -15.85
CA TYR A 172 -17.18 6.97 -14.41
C TYR A 172 -18.55 7.55 -14.04
N LYS A 173 -19.10 8.49 -14.83
CA LYS A 173 -20.44 9.08 -14.62
C LYS A 173 -21.58 8.24 -15.15
N LEU A 174 -21.36 7.42 -16.20
CA LEU A 174 -22.44 6.65 -16.85
C LEU A 174 -23.37 5.88 -15.88
N PRO A 175 -22.88 5.27 -14.78
CA PRO A 175 -23.75 4.59 -13.81
C PRO A 175 -24.81 5.51 -13.18
N THR A 176 -24.52 6.80 -12.99
CA THR A 176 -25.46 7.78 -12.40
C THR A 176 -26.32 8.50 -13.44
N ALA A 177 -26.25 8.11 -14.72
CA ALA A 177 -27.12 8.67 -15.77
C ALA A 177 -28.60 8.34 -15.53
N ALA A 178 -28.92 7.29 -14.77
CA ALA A 178 -30.29 7.00 -14.34
C ALA A 178 -30.87 8.13 -13.47
N TRP A 179 -30.10 8.63 -12.50
CA TRP A 179 -30.50 9.76 -11.66
C TRP A 179 -30.73 11.02 -12.50
N LEU A 180 -29.89 11.27 -13.52
CA LEU A 180 -30.06 12.44 -14.40
C LEU A 180 -31.36 12.34 -15.21
N ARG A 181 -31.70 11.16 -15.71
CA ARG A 181 -32.97 10.90 -16.41
C ARG A 181 -34.16 11.13 -15.50
N ASP A 182 -34.10 10.67 -14.25
CA ASP A 182 -35.20 10.85 -13.30
C ASP A 182 -35.39 12.32 -12.91
N ARG A 183 -34.30 13.09 -12.81
CA ARG A 183 -34.33 14.53 -12.58
C ARG A 183 -34.85 15.32 -13.80
N ALA A 184 -34.45 14.94 -15.02
CA ALA A 184 -34.94 15.55 -16.26
C ALA A 184 -36.45 15.30 -16.47
N ARG A 185 -36.93 14.09 -16.15
CA ARG A 185 -38.36 13.75 -16.11
C ARG A 185 -39.11 14.59 -15.09
N ALA A 186 -38.55 14.78 -13.90
CA ALA A 186 -39.16 15.63 -12.87
C ALA A 186 -39.22 17.12 -13.29
N ALA A 187 -38.31 17.57 -14.17
CA ALA A 187 -38.30 18.91 -14.75
C ALA A 187 -39.20 19.06 -16.00
N GLY A 188 -39.87 18.00 -16.45
CA GLY A 188 -40.81 18.03 -17.58
C GLY A 188 -40.17 17.92 -18.98
N ALA A 189 -38.92 17.49 -19.08
CA ALA A 189 -38.29 17.17 -20.36
C ALA A 189 -38.57 15.70 -20.72
N GLU A 190 -39.58 15.44 -21.55
CA GLU A 190 -40.09 14.08 -21.80
C GLU A 190 -39.40 13.32 -22.95
N ASP A 191 -38.63 13.98 -23.83
CA ASP A 191 -38.15 13.37 -25.10
C ASP A 191 -36.64 13.48 -25.39
N GLU A 192 -35.84 14.21 -24.59
CA GLU A 192 -34.39 14.31 -24.79
C GLU A 192 -33.67 13.36 -23.84
N GLU A 193 -32.98 12.34 -24.38
CA GLU A 193 -32.02 11.57 -23.58
C GLU A 193 -30.95 12.55 -23.10
N PRO A 194 -30.74 12.73 -21.78
CA PRO A 194 -29.72 13.65 -21.31
C PRO A 194 -28.37 13.12 -21.77
N GLU A 195 -27.80 13.80 -22.75
CA GLU A 195 -26.54 13.40 -23.34
C GLU A 195 -25.41 13.69 -22.36
N PHE A 196 -24.45 12.78 -22.32
CA PHE A 196 -23.31 12.90 -21.42
C PHE A 196 -22.33 14.01 -21.84
N ASP A 197 -22.50 14.54 -23.05
CA ASP A 197 -21.76 15.67 -23.58
C ASP A 197 -22.68 16.66 -24.30
N ALA A 198 -22.64 17.92 -23.88
CA ALA A 198 -23.43 19.00 -24.49
C ALA A 198 -23.13 19.18 -25.99
N ASN A 199 -21.91 18.88 -26.41
CA ASN A 199 -21.50 18.96 -27.81
C ASN A 199 -22.20 17.93 -28.70
N LEU A 200 -22.64 16.79 -28.14
CA LEU A 200 -23.38 15.79 -28.92
C LEU A 200 -24.76 16.33 -29.29
N GLY A 201 -25.40 17.06 -28.38
CA GLY A 201 -26.75 17.60 -28.57
C GLY A 201 -26.72 18.81 -29.50
N GLU A 202 -25.70 19.66 -29.35
CA GLU A 202 -25.47 20.80 -30.24
C GLU A 202 -25.16 20.38 -31.68
N LEU A 203 -24.46 19.25 -31.87
CA LEU A 203 -24.09 18.73 -33.19
C LEU A 203 -25.12 17.72 -33.75
N GLY A 204 -26.11 17.31 -32.95
CA GLY A 204 -27.11 16.32 -33.32
C GLY A 204 -26.52 14.94 -33.65
N LEU A 205 -25.43 14.56 -32.97
CA LEU A 205 -24.67 13.35 -33.26
C LEU A 205 -25.24 12.15 -32.51
N GLY A 206 -25.67 11.13 -33.24
CA GLY A 206 -26.14 9.88 -32.67
C GLY A 206 -25.01 8.88 -32.41
N ARG A 207 -25.31 7.85 -31.60
CA ARG A 207 -24.39 6.71 -31.37
C ARG A 207 -24.00 5.95 -32.65
N ALA A 208 -24.78 6.10 -33.72
CA ALA A 208 -24.54 5.47 -35.02
C ALA A 208 -23.57 6.25 -35.93
N ASP A 209 -23.21 7.49 -35.55
CA ASP A 209 -22.35 8.33 -36.38
C ASP A 209 -20.88 7.94 -36.26
N GLY A 210 -20.17 7.99 -37.39
CA GLY A 210 -18.73 7.65 -37.42
C GLY A 210 -17.88 8.56 -36.53
N LEU A 211 -18.29 9.81 -36.33
CA LEU A 211 -17.60 10.76 -35.45
C LEU A 211 -17.75 10.37 -33.97
N PHE A 212 -18.93 9.86 -33.57
CA PHE A 212 -19.15 9.28 -32.25
C PHE A 212 -18.24 8.08 -32.03
N GLY A 213 -18.14 7.17 -33.02
CA GLY A 213 -17.23 6.03 -32.95
C GLY A 213 -15.75 6.42 -32.81
N VAL A 214 -15.31 7.50 -33.45
CA VAL A 214 -13.91 7.96 -33.35
C VAL A 214 -13.63 8.67 -32.02
N ALA A 215 -14.54 9.52 -31.54
CA ALA A 215 -14.37 10.27 -30.30
C ALA A 215 -14.57 9.40 -29.06
N TYR A 216 -15.63 8.57 -29.09
CA TYR A 216 -16.17 7.85 -27.94
C TYR A 216 -16.10 6.32 -28.06
N GLY A 217 -15.69 5.75 -29.19
CA GLY A 217 -15.61 4.28 -29.36
C GLY A 217 -14.71 3.55 -28.37
N ARG A 218 -13.76 4.27 -27.73
CA ARG A 218 -12.95 3.74 -26.63
C ARG A 218 -13.69 3.61 -25.29
N LEU A 219 -14.90 4.17 -25.13
CA LEU A 219 -15.70 3.97 -23.91
C LEU A 219 -16.19 2.54 -23.76
N GLU A 220 -16.50 1.85 -24.87
CA GLU A 220 -16.96 0.46 -24.84
C GLU A 220 -15.80 -0.52 -24.55
N GLU A 221 -14.56 -0.14 -24.89
CA GLU A 221 -13.35 -0.91 -24.63
C GLU A 221 -12.78 -0.70 -23.22
N LEU A 222 -13.04 0.45 -22.60
CA LEU A 222 -12.60 0.75 -21.23
C LEU A 222 -13.45 0.00 -20.22
N GLY A 223 -12.89 -1.07 -19.65
CA GLY A 223 -13.53 -1.77 -18.53
C GLY A 223 -13.87 -0.80 -17.39
N GLY A 224 -14.96 -1.05 -16.66
CA GLY A 224 -15.42 -0.14 -15.58
C GLY A 224 -14.38 0.16 -14.49
N GLU A 225 -13.28 -0.60 -14.42
CA GLU A 225 -12.16 -0.40 -13.48
C GLU A 225 -10.89 0.17 -14.15
N GLU A 226 -10.83 0.22 -15.50
CA GLU A 226 -9.67 0.67 -16.25
C GLU A 226 -9.57 2.19 -16.25
N GLY A 227 -8.45 2.71 -15.73
CA GLY A 227 -8.19 4.15 -15.64
C GLY A 227 -8.78 4.84 -14.41
N LEU A 228 -9.39 4.10 -13.48
CA LEU A 228 -9.86 4.64 -12.20
C LEU A 228 -8.73 4.88 -11.20
N ALA A 229 -7.68 4.07 -11.23
CA ALA A 229 -6.56 4.17 -10.29
C ALA A 229 -5.43 5.05 -10.83
N SER A 230 -5.01 6.03 -10.04
CA SER A 230 -3.81 6.84 -10.30
C SER A 230 -2.55 6.01 -10.06
N MET A 231 -1.45 6.30 -10.77
CA MET A 231 -0.16 5.61 -10.55
C MET A 231 0.31 5.71 -9.09
N ASP A 232 0.14 6.87 -8.45
CA ASP A 232 0.45 7.08 -7.02
C ASP A 232 -0.40 6.17 -6.09
N GLU A 233 -1.67 5.93 -6.43
CA GLU A 233 -2.54 5.03 -5.65
C GLU A 233 -2.12 3.57 -5.83
N ILE A 234 -1.77 3.18 -7.06
CA ILE A 234 -1.23 1.86 -7.37
C ILE A 234 0.10 1.64 -6.62
N GLU A 235 1.02 2.60 -6.63
CA GLU A 235 2.29 2.51 -5.90
C GLU A 235 2.08 2.39 -4.38
N ARG A 236 1.16 3.17 -3.80
CA ARG A 236 0.81 3.07 -2.37
C ARG A 236 0.15 1.74 -2.04
N LEU A 237 -0.75 1.25 -2.89
CA LEU A 237 -1.39 -0.06 -2.74
C LEU A 237 -0.32 -1.16 -2.78
N LEU A 238 0.58 -1.12 -3.76
CA LEU A 238 1.68 -2.08 -3.88
C LEU A 238 2.61 -2.00 -2.65
N ALA A 239 2.95 -0.81 -2.16
CA ALA A 239 3.76 -0.63 -0.95
C ALA A 239 3.06 -1.20 0.30
N PHE A 240 1.75 -0.96 0.44
CA PHE A 240 0.94 -1.56 1.52
C PHE A 240 0.92 -3.08 1.42
N GLN A 241 0.76 -3.63 0.21
CA GLN A 241 0.83 -5.07 0.01
C GLN A 241 2.22 -5.62 0.37
N ILE A 242 3.31 -4.94 0.00
CA ILE A 242 4.67 -5.35 0.38
C ILE A 242 4.83 -5.37 1.90
N ASP A 243 4.37 -4.34 2.63
CA ASP A 243 4.40 -4.31 4.10
C ASP A 243 3.62 -5.48 4.72
N ARG A 244 2.46 -5.83 4.12
CA ARG A 244 1.67 -7.00 4.52
C ARG A 244 2.40 -8.31 4.24
N LEU A 245 2.97 -8.47 3.05
CA LEU A 245 3.72 -9.67 2.66
C LEU A 245 4.94 -9.88 3.56
N GLN A 246 5.61 -8.80 3.99
CA GLN A 246 6.76 -8.87 4.91
C GLN A 246 6.34 -9.24 6.34
N LYS A 247 5.28 -8.61 6.88
CA LYS A 247 4.83 -8.85 8.27
C LYS A 247 4.12 -10.19 8.46
N TYR A 248 3.24 -10.53 7.53
CA TYR A 248 2.36 -11.70 7.63
C TYR A 248 2.91 -12.91 6.89
N GLY A 249 3.82 -12.73 5.92
CA GLY A 249 4.35 -13.84 5.12
C GLY A 249 3.29 -14.53 4.27
N ASN A 250 2.13 -13.90 4.06
CA ASN A 250 1.08 -14.47 3.23
C ASN A 250 1.46 -14.46 1.76
N ARG A 251 0.82 -15.33 0.99
CA ARG A 251 0.76 -15.20 -0.46
C ARG A 251 -0.29 -14.16 -0.84
N VAL A 252 -0.09 -13.48 -1.97
CA VAL A 252 -1.11 -12.61 -2.57
C VAL A 252 -2.29 -13.49 -3.01
N PRO A 253 -3.52 -13.32 -2.46
CA PRO A 253 -4.68 -14.07 -2.91
C PRO A 253 -4.90 -13.91 -4.42
N ASP A 254 -5.37 -14.96 -5.07
CA ASP A 254 -5.54 -15.01 -6.53
C ASP A 254 -6.47 -13.87 -7.02
N ASP A 255 -7.57 -13.61 -6.31
CA ASP A 255 -8.51 -12.51 -6.59
C ASP A 255 -7.84 -11.13 -6.60
N MET A 256 -6.89 -10.91 -5.69
CA MET A 256 -6.17 -9.65 -5.59
C MET A 256 -5.11 -9.51 -6.68
N ARG A 257 -4.46 -10.62 -7.08
CA ARG A 257 -3.57 -10.61 -8.25
C ARG A 257 -4.33 -10.27 -9.51
N ASP A 258 -5.51 -10.85 -9.69
CA ASP A 258 -6.33 -10.61 -10.87
C ASP A 258 -6.80 -9.15 -10.91
N ARG A 259 -7.23 -8.59 -9.77
CA ARG A 259 -7.54 -7.15 -9.66
C ARG A 259 -6.33 -6.28 -9.93
N LEU A 260 -5.17 -6.56 -9.33
CA LEU A 260 -3.94 -5.81 -9.60
C LEU A 260 -3.55 -5.90 -11.08
N SER A 261 -3.74 -7.05 -11.72
CA SER A 261 -3.46 -7.24 -13.15
C SER A 261 -4.40 -6.43 -14.04
N LYS A 262 -5.70 -6.38 -13.69
CA LYS A 262 -6.70 -5.55 -14.35
C LYS A 262 -6.41 -4.06 -14.15
N MET A 263 -6.04 -3.65 -12.94
CA MET A 263 -5.67 -2.26 -12.63
C MET A 263 -4.37 -1.83 -13.31
N LEU A 264 -3.39 -2.74 -13.43
CA LEU A 264 -2.15 -2.44 -14.15
C LEU A 264 -2.38 -2.39 -15.66
N GLY A 265 -3.34 -3.14 -16.20
CA GLY A 265 -3.75 -3.13 -17.61
C GLY A 265 -2.58 -3.14 -18.62
N PRO A 266 -2.83 -2.83 -19.89
CA PRO A 266 -1.77 -2.52 -20.84
C PRO A 266 -1.22 -1.10 -20.62
N THR A 267 -1.06 -0.66 -19.37
CA THR A 267 -0.48 0.65 -19.08
C THR A 267 1.02 0.57 -19.39
N SER A 268 1.46 1.35 -20.39
CA SER A 268 2.80 1.36 -21.00
C SER A 268 4.01 1.49 -20.04
N ALA A 269 3.79 1.68 -18.75
CA ALA A 269 4.85 1.74 -17.74
C ALA A 269 4.38 1.00 -16.48
N VAL A 270 4.80 -0.25 -16.33
CA VAL A 270 4.59 -1.03 -15.11
C VAL A 270 5.40 -0.38 -13.98
N PRO A 271 4.80 -0.06 -12.83
CA PRO A 271 5.54 0.47 -11.68
C PRO A 271 6.62 -0.52 -11.23
N SER A 272 7.79 -0.03 -10.82
CA SER A 272 8.88 -0.89 -10.34
C SER A 272 8.41 -1.80 -9.19
N LEU A 273 7.66 -1.25 -8.24
CA LEU A 273 7.08 -1.99 -7.10
C LEU A 273 6.20 -3.18 -7.51
N ALA A 274 5.62 -3.18 -8.72
CA ALA A 274 4.82 -4.31 -9.20
C ALA A 274 5.70 -5.53 -9.49
N HIS A 275 6.92 -5.33 -9.99
CA HIS A 275 7.91 -6.40 -10.12
C HIS A 275 8.33 -6.93 -8.76
N PHE A 276 8.41 -6.07 -7.74
CA PHE A 276 8.75 -6.49 -6.37
C PHE A 276 7.63 -7.32 -5.71
N VAL A 277 6.35 -7.00 -5.96
CA VAL A 277 5.23 -7.85 -5.51
C VAL A 277 5.26 -9.22 -6.20
N LYS A 278 5.54 -9.26 -7.51
CA LYS A 278 5.69 -10.53 -8.26
C LYS A 278 6.88 -11.35 -7.74
N PHE A 279 7.97 -10.68 -7.37
CA PHE A 279 9.10 -11.32 -6.70
C PHE A 279 8.67 -11.99 -5.40
N PHE A 280 7.97 -11.31 -4.50
CA PHE A 280 7.50 -11.93 -3.25
C PHE A 280 6.54 -13.10 -3.49
N ASP A 281 5.64 -13.01 -4.48
CA ASP A 281 4.76 -14.12 -4.83
C ASP A 281 5.54 -15.34 -5.33
N ALA A 282 6.49 -15.14 -6.26
CA ALA A 282 7.36 -16.20 -6.78
C ALA A 282 8.29 -16.79 -5.72
N TRP A 283 8.85 -15.95 -4.85
CA TRP A 283 9.69 -16.36 -3.73
C TRP A 283 8.91 -17.24 -2.75
N ARG A 284 7.66 -16.87 -2.41
CA ARG A 284 6.77 -17.68 -1.57
C ARG A 284 6.31 -18.97 -2.25
N ALA A 285 6.18 -18.97 -3.58
CA ALA A 285 5.89 -20.17 -4.35
C ALA A 285 7.09 -21.15 -4.44
N GLY A 286 8.29 -20.71 -4.07
CA GLY A 286 9.52 -21.49 -4.22
C GLY A 286 9.99 -21.58 -5.67
N ASP A 287 9.56 -20.69 -6.56
CA ASP A 287 10.11 -20.61 -7.93
C ASP A 287 11.31 -19.67 -7.96
N TYR A 288 12.50 -20.27 -7.94
CA TYR A 288 13.77 -19.55 -8.01
C TYR A 288 13.90 -18.70 -9.28
N THR A 289 13.51 -19.25 -10.44
CA THR A 289 13.78 -18.61 -11.74
C THR A 289 12.97 -17.34 -11.91
N SER A 290 11.67 -17.42 -11.64
CA SER A 290 10.77 -16.26 -11.68
C SER A 290 11.09 -15.25 -10.59
N SER A 291 11.51 -15.71 -9.41
CA SER A 291 11.91 -14.82 -8.32
C SER A 291 13.15 -14.01 -8.70
N PHE A 292 14.19 -14.67 -9.21
CA PHE A 292 15.44 -14.03 -9.65
C PHE A 292 15.21 -13.00 -10.76
N ASP A 293 14.47 -13.35 -11.81
CA ASP A 293 14.19 -12.43 -12.94
C ASP A 293 13.37 -11.21 -12.50
N ASN A 294 12.34 -11.40 -11.67
CA ASN A 294 11.54 -10.26 -11.17
C ASN A 294 12.33 -9.35 -10.23
N LEU A 295 13.25 -9.91 -9.44
CA LEU A 295 14.14 -9.14 -8.56
C LEU A 295 15.11 -8.27 -9.38
N HIS A 296 15.74 -8.85 -10.39
CA HIS A 296 16.60 -8.12 -11.32
C HIS A 296 15.85 -6.99 -12.01
N ARG A 297 14.67 -7.28 -12.58
CA ARG A 297 13.83 -6.25 -13.21
C ARG A 297 13.50 -5.11 -12.26
N TYR A 298 13.14 -5.41 -11.01
CA TYR A 298 12.89 -4.39 -10.00
C TYR A 298 14.11 -3.49 -9.79
N PHE A 299 15.29 -4.09 -9.60
CA PHE A 299 16.51 -3.32 -9.41
C PHE A 299 16.93 -2.54 -10.65
N ASP A 300 16.81 -3.10 -11.85
CA ASP A 300 17.12 -2.39 -13.10
C ASP A 300 16.27 -1.12 -13.26
N TYR A 301 14.97 -1.18 -12.96
CA TYR A 301 14.09 -0.01 -13.02
C TYR A 301 14.37 1.01 -11.90
N THR A 302 14.71 0.55 -10.70
CA THR A 302 15.03 1.46 -9.58
C THR A 302 16.41 2.11 -9.74
N MET A 303 17.40 1.39 -10.27
CA MET A 303 18.74 1.90 -10.61
C MET A 303 18.73 3.01 -11.66
N GLN A 304 17.80 2.93 -12.62
CA GLN A 304 17.65 3.99 -13.63
C GLN A 304 17.09 5.29 -13.05
N THR A 305 16.36 5.20 -11.93
CA THR A 305 15.61 6.31 -11.33
C THR A 305 16.30 6.90 -10.09
N ARG A 306 17.10 6.10 -9.37
CA ARG A 306 17.73 6.48 -8.08
C ARG A 306 19.24 6.25 -8.12
N ASP A 307 19.96 7.00 -7.28
CA ASP A 307 21.43 6.99 -7.19
C ASP A 307 22.02 5.60 -6.91
N LYS A 308 23.33 5.45 -7.18
CA LYS A 308 24.15 4.22 -7.04
C LYS A 308 24.09 3.54 -5.67
N THR A 309 23.56 4.21 -4.64
CA THR A 309 23.42 3.70 -3.27
C THR A 309 22.47 2.51 -3.15
N TYR A 310 21.58 2.29 -4.12
CA TYR A 310 20.64 1.16 -4.06
C TYR A 310 21.28 -0.18 -4.48
N TYR A 311 22.50 -0.18 -5.06
CA TYR A 311 23.14 -1.39 -5.59
C TYR A 311 23.47 -2.40 -4.47
N GLN A 312 23.94 -1.90 -3.33
CA GLN A 312 24.20 -2.72 -2.15
C GLN A 312 22.93 -3.43 -1.64
N TYR A 313 21.75 -2.78 -1.73
CA TYR A 313 20.48 -3.41 -1.35
C TYR A 313 20.05 -4.47 -2.36
N ALA A 314 20.39 -4.30 -3.64
CA ALA A 314 20.15 -5.32 -4.66
C ALA A 314 20.96 -6.58 -4.38
N LEU A 315 22.25 -6.43 -4.11
CA LEU A 315 23.13 -7.54 -3.73
C LEU A 315 22.68 -8.20 -2.42
N LEU A 316 22.23 -7.40 -1.44
CA LEU A 316 21.71 -7.92 -0.18
C LEU A 316 20.47 -8.79 -0.39
N HIS A 317 19.48 -8.29 -1.14
CA HIS A 317 18.26 -9.05 -1.45
C HIS A 317 18.57 -10.30 -2.28
N MET A 318 19.58 -10.24 -3.16
CA MET A 318 20.06 -11.40 -3.89
C MET A 318 20.69 -12.44 -2.96
N ALA A 319 21.54 -12.02 -2.02
CA ALA A 319 22.17 -12.93 -1.07
C ALA A 319 21.13 -13.65 -0.19
N ILE A 320 20.10 -12.94 0.27
CA ILE A 320 18.99 -13.52 1.03
C ILE A 320 18.22 -14.53 0.18
N LEU A 321 17.93 -14.20 -1.08
CA LEU A 321 17.23 -15.10 -1.99
C LEU A 321 18.02 -16.41 -2.21
N GLN A 322 19.30 -16.30 -2.53
CA GLN A 322 20.17 -17.47 -2.75
C GLN A 322 20.28 -18.35 -1.50
N ALA A 323 20.36 -17.74 -0.32
CA ALA A 323 20.40 -18.45 0.94
C ALA A 323 19.12 -19.27 1.18
N ASP A 324 17.95 -18.71 0.86
CA ASP A 324 16.66 -19.38 1.03
C ASP A 324 16.47 -20.57 0.10
N PHE A 325 17.08 -20.54 -1.10
CA PHE A 325 17.07 -21.66 -2.05
C PHE A 325 18.19 -22.68 -1.83
N GLY A 326 19.08 -22.46 -0.86
CA GLY A 326 20.15 -23.39 -0.49
C GLY A 326 21.46 -23.22 -1.27
N CYS A 327 21.59 -22.16 -2.07
CA CYS A 327 22.83 -21.81 -2.80
C CYS A 327 23.76 -20.99 -1.89
N PHE A 328 24.34 -21.63 -0.88
CA PHE A 328 25.13 -20.95 0.15
C PHE A 328 26.43 -20.33 -0.37
N SER A 329 27.08 -20.95 -1.36
CA SER A 329 28.32 -20.44 -1.96
C SER A 329 28.11 -19.08 -2.62
N GLU A 330 27.08 -18.98 -3.44
CA GLU A 330 26.68 -17.76 -4.16
C GLU A 330 26.15 -16.71 -3.19
N ALA A 331 25.40 -17.13 -2.17
CA ALA A 331 24.91 -16.24 -1.12
C ALA A 331 26.05 -15.56 -0.34
N ILE A 332 27.08 -16.32 0.07
CA ILE A 332 28.25 -15.77 0.77
C ILE A 332 29.04 -14.84 -0.14
N ALA A 333 29.22 -15.19 -1.41
CA ALA A 333 29.89 -14.32 -2.39
C ALA A 333 29.15 -12.98 -2.56
N ALA A 334 27.83 -13.03 -2.77
CA ALA A 334 26.98 -11.85 -2.89
C ALA A 334 26.96 -11.00 -1.61
N MET A 335 26.97 -11.64 -0.43
CA MET A 335 27.05 -10.94 0.86
C MET A 335 28.40 -10.22 1.04
N ASN A 336 29.52 -10.85 0.67
CA ASN A 336 30.83 -10.21 0.74
C ASN A 336 30.94 -9.00 -0.21
N GLU A 337 30.37 -9.11 -1.42
CA GLU A 337 30.27 -7.98 -2.36
C GLU A 337 29.38 -6.86 -1.79
N THR A 338 28.29 -7.21 -1.11
CA THR A 338 27.43 -6.25 -0.39
C THR A 338 28.21 -5.49 0.67
N ILE A 339 29.02 -6.17 1.48
CA ILE A 339 29.84 -5.55 2.53
C ILE A 339 30.90 -4.61 1.92
N ALA A 340 31.55 -5.03 0.83
CA ALA A 340 32.53 -4.20 0.14
C ALA A 340 31.89 -2.92 -0.42
N THR A 341 30.77 -3.06 -1.13
CA THR A 341 30.04 -1.93 -1.73
C THR A 341 29.41 -1.01 -0.68
N ALA A 342 28.87 -1.55 0.42
CA ALA A 342 28.35 -0.75 1.53
C ALA A 342 29.45 0.07 2.23
N ARG A 343 30.66 -0.49 2.36
CA ARG A 343 31.84 0.24 2.89
C ARG A 343 32.29 1.36 1.97
N GLU A 344 32.30 1.11 0.67
CA GLU A 344 32.63 2.13 -0.34
C GLU A 344 31.63 3.29 -0.35
N ASN A 345 30.33 2.97 -0.23
CA ASN A 345 29.24 3.95 -0.19
C ASN A 345 29.01 4.58 1.19
N GLN A 346 29.73 4.13 2.23
CA GLN A 346 29.55 4.54 3.63
C GLN A 346 28.11 4.37 4.17
N ASP A 347 27.36 3.37 3.68
CA ASP A 347 26.05 3.06 4.23
C ASP A 347 26.17 2.16 5.46
N MET A 348 26.19 2.79 6.63
CA MET A 348 26.26 2.12 7.92
C MET A 348 25.04 1.21 8.18
N SER A 349 23.87 1.53 7.62
CA SER A 349 22.66 0.73 7.87
C SER A 349 22.70 -0.60 7.13
N CYS A 350 23.06 -0.59 5.85
CA CYS A 350 23.27 -1.82 5.07
C CYS A 350 24.45 -2.62 5.62
N LEU A 351 25.53 -1.95 6.04
CA LEU A 351 26.71 -2.60 6.61
C LEU A 351 26.37 -3.32 7.93
N ASN A 352 25.72 -2.63 8.87
CA ASN A 352 25.32 -3.21 10.15
C ASN A 352 24.36 -4.39 9.94
N PHE A 353 23.41 -4.26 9.02
CA PHE A 353 22.51 -5.37 8.68
C PHE A 353 23.28 -6.55 8.08
N SER A 354 24.14 -6.32 7.09
CA SER A 354 24.91 -7.39 6.44
C SER A 354 25.82 -8.11 7.42
N LEU A 355 26.51 -7.37 8.30
CA LEU A 355 27.36 -7.93 9.35
C LEU A 355 26.55 -8.68 10.40
N SER A 356 25.39 -8.16 10.80
CA SER A 356 24.51 -8.86 11.74
C SER A 356 24.03 -10.20 11.17
N VAL A 357 23.73 -10.28 9.87
CA VAL A 357 23.32 -11.52 9.21
C VAL A 357 24.48 -12.50 9.10
N THR A 358 25.70 -12.05 8.77
CA THR A 358 26.88 -12.94 8.72
C THR A 358 27.24 -13.46 10.11
N ASN A 359 27.27 -12.59 11.11
CA ASN A 359 27.56 -12.97 12.50
C ASN A 359 26.51 -13.96 13.01
N LEU A 360 25.25 -13.74 12.66
CA LEU A 360 24.16 -14.65 12.99
C LEU A 360 24.32 -16.00 12.29
N SER A 361 24.78 -16.03 11.04
CA SER A 361 25.05 -17.27 10.31
C SER A 361 26.21 -18.08 10.93
N ASP A 362 27.25 -17.40 11.40
CA ASP A 362 28.39 -18.03 12.09
C ASP A 362 27.94 -18.64 13.42
N VAL A 363 27.14 -17.89 14.19
CA VAL A 363 26.54 -18.39 15.44
C VAL A 363 25.63 -19.59 15.17
N VAL A 364 24.80 -19.56 14.13
CA VAL A 364 23.98 -20.72 13.74
C VAL A 364 24.84 -21.92 13.35
N CYS A 365 25.92 -21.72 12.61
CA CYS A 365 26.86 -22.79 12.24
C CYS A 365 27.54 -23.41 13.47
N ASP A 366 27.97 -22.59 14.43
CA ASP A 366 28.57 -23.06 15.67
C ASP A 366 27.53 -23.77 16.56
N ILE A 367 26.29 -23.29 16.61
CA ILE A 367 25.17 -24.00 17.26
C ILE A 367 24.92 -25.37 16.59
N LEU A 368 24.92 -25.44 15.27
CA LEU A 368 24.75 -26.71 14.54
C LEU A 368 25.92 -27.66 14.81
N ARG A 369 27.16 -27.16 14.88
CA ARG A 369 28.33 -27.96 15.27
C ARG A 369 28.26 -28.47 16.70
N VAL A 370 27.65 -27.70 17.61
CA VAL A 370 27.36 -28.11 18.99
C VAL A 370 26.23 -29.15 19.02
N CYS A 371 25.19 -29.00 18.18
CA CYS A 371 24.05 -29.91 18.12
C CYS A 371 24.37 -31.26 17.46
N TYR A 372 25.26 -31.28 16.46
CA TYR A 372 25.58 -32.45 15.64
C TYR A 372 27.04 -32.97 15.82
N GLY A 373 27.79 -32.44 16.80
CA GLY A 373 29.19 -32.80 17.06
C GLY A 373 29.67 -32.49 18.49
N ASN A 374 30.99 -32.55 18.73
CA ASN A 374 31.64 -32.32 20.04
C ASN A 374 31.86 -30.82 20.35
N GLY A 375 30.91 -29.96 20.00
CA GLY A 375 31.04 -28.51 20.23
C GLY A 375 30.93 -28.14 21.70
N SER A 376 31.63 -27.07 22.12
CA SER A 376 31.53 -26.55 23.49
C SER A 376 30.29 -25.68 23.64
N PHE A 377 29.29 -26.17 24.39
CA PHE A 377 28.07 -25.42 24.71
C PHE A 377 28.36 -24.05 25.36
N ALA A 378 29.39 -23.96 26.19
CA ALA A 378 29.75 -22.71 26.87
C ALA A 378 30.20 -21.62 25.89
N ALA A 379 30.93 -21.98 24.84
CA ALA A 379 31.40 -21.05 23.82
C ALA A 379 30.24 -20.52 22.95
N ALA A 380 29.29 -21.39 22.59
CA ALA A 380 28.10 -20.96 21.86
C ALA A 380 27.21 -20.02 22.69
N PHE A 381 27.09 -20.26 24.00
CA PHE A 381 26.36 -19.35 24.88
C PHE A 381 27.03 -17.98 25.02
N SER A 382 28.36 -17.92 25.19
CA SER A 382 29.06 -16.63 25.28
C SER A 382 28.91 -15.84 23.98
N GLN A 383 29.08 -16.49 22.82
CA GLN A 383 28.92 -15.83 21.51
C GLN A 383 27.50 -15.25 21.33
N ILE A 384 26.45 -15.99 21.72
CA ILE A 384 25.07 -15.48 21.63
C ILE A 384 24.85 -14.31 22.58
N ASP A 385 25.40 -14.36 23.79
CA ASP A 385 25.23 -13.28 24.77
C ASP A 385 26.01 -12.02 24.40
N ASP A 386 27.20 -12.17 23.81
CA ASP A 386 27.99 -11.08 23.25
C ASP A 386 27.23 -10.44 22.07
N LEU A 387 26.77 -11.25 21.11
CA LEU A 387 25.99 -10.75 19.97
C LEU A 387 24.66 -10.12 20.41
N ALA A 388 23.99 -10.66 21.43
CA ALA A 388 22.78 -10.07 21.99
C ALA A 388 23.05 -8.76 22.76
N ALA A 389 24.27 -8.55 23.27
CA ALA A 389 24.69 -7.29 23.88
C ALA A 389 24.97 -6.24 22.80
N ASP A 390 25.68 -6.62 21.74
CA ASP A 390 25.99 -5.74 20.60
C ASP A 390 24.70 -5.27 19.91
N LEU A 391 23.77 -6.19 19.62
CA LEU A 391 22.48 -5.83 19.03
C LEU A 391 21.60 -4.95 19.95
N LYS A 392 21.80 -4.99 21.28
CA LYS A 392 21.10 -4.05 22.18
C LYS A 392 21.75 -2.67 22.17
N ALA A 393 23.04 -2.58 21.95
CA ALA A 393 23.76 -1.31 21.89
C ALA A 393 23.48 -0.55 20.59
N GLU A 394 23.26 -1.27 19.49
CA GLU A 394 23.06 -0.71 18.15
C GLU A 394 21.58 -0.43 17.79
N ASP A 395 20.66 -0.47 18.76
CA ASP A 395 19.20 -0.37 18.53
C ASP A 395 18.70 -1.35 17.44
N ALA A 396 19.18 -2.59 17.48
CA ALA A 396 18.93 -3.57 16.44
C ALA A 396 17.44 -3.93 16.27
N ASP A 397 17.13 -4.38 15.06
CA ASP A 397 15.80 -4.76 14.61
C ASP A 397 15.17 -5.82 15.52
N VAL A 398 13.87 -5.66 15.76
CA VAL A 398 13.06 -6.52 16.62
C VAL A 398 13.13 -7.98 16.16
N TYR A 399 13.18 -8.20 14.83
CA TYR A 399 13.31 -9.54 14.24
C TYR A 399 14.59 -10.26 14.68
N GLN A 400 15.75 -9.60 14.58
CA GLN A 400 17.05 -10.18 14.92
C GLN A 400 17.12 -10.57 16.40
N ARG A 401 16.55 -9.72 17.26
CA ARG A 401 16.46 -9.97 18.70
C ARG A 401 15.57 -11.17 19.02
N ILE A 402 14.43 -11.31 18.33
CA ILE A 402 13.56 -12.48 18.47
C ILE A 402 14.29 -13.73 18.03
N TYR A 403 14.95 -13.71 16.87
CA TYR A 403 15.65 -14.86 16.32
C TYR A 403 16.80 -15.34 17.22
N LEU A 404 17.60 -14.44 17.79
CA LEU A 404 18.62 -14.82 18.78
C LEU A 404 18.03 -15.44 20.05
N LEU A 405 16.88 -14.93 20.53
CA LEU A 405 16.20 -15.54 21.68
C LEU A 405 15.71 -16.95 21.34
N THR A 406 15.20 -17.17 20.13
CA THR A 406 14.78 -18.49 19.63
C THR A 406 15.96 -19.46 19.56
N LEU A 407 17.11 -19.03 19.02
CA LEU A 407 18.35 -19.82 19.00
C LEU A 407 18.86 -20.15 20.40
N LYS A 408 18.87 -19.16 21.31
CA LYS A 408 19.27 -19.36 22.70
C LYS A 408 18.38 -20.38 23.41
N ALA A 409 17.07 -20.34 23.16
CA ALA A 409 16.13 -21.31 23.71
C ALA A 409 16.37 -22.72 23.17
N SER A 410 16.65 -22.86 21.86
CA SER A 410 17.00 -24.15 21.23
C SER A 410 18.26 -24.76 21.86
N LEU A 411 19.29 -23.96 22.12
CA LEU A 411 20.49 -24.43 22.82
C LEU A 411 20.20 -24.92 24.24
N PHE A 412 19.38 -24.21 25.01
CA PHE A 412 19.02 -24.64 26.38
C PHE A 412 18.25 -25.96 26.41
N ALA A 413 17.45 -26.21 25.37
CA ALA A 413 16.78 -27.49 25.17
C ALA A 413 17.84 -28.62 25.06
N LYS A 414 18.83 -28.43 24.17
CA LYS A 414 19.91 -29.41 23.95
C LYS A 414 20.87 -29.59 25.12
N THR A 415 21.06 -28.59 25.98
CA THR A 415 21.94 -28.70 27.16
C THR A 415 21.29 -29.39 28.36
N GLY A 416 20.05 -29.85 28.23
CA GLY A 416 19.32 -30.52 29.31
C GLY A 416 18.76 -29.57 30.37
N ILE A 417 18.62 -28.27 30.05
CA ILE A 417 17.96 -27.28 30.92
C ILE A 417 16.72 -26.69 30.21
N PRO A 418 15.71 -27.53 29.89
CA PRO A 418 14.55 -27.12 29.09
C PRO A 418 13.68 -26.06 29.77
N GLU A 419 13.63 -26.00 31.10
CA GLU A 419 12.82 -25.01 31.84
C GLU A 419 13.24 -23.56 31.57
N LYS A 420 14.56 -23.32 31.50
CA LYS A 420 15.11 -22.00 31.15
C LYS A 420 14.86 -21.69 29.67
N GLY A 421 15.01 -22.69 28.80
CA GLY A 421 14.69 -22.59 27.37
C GLY A 421 13.24 -22.18 27.15
N PHE A 422 12.30 -22.78 27.87
CA PHE A 422 10.86 -22.50 27.75
C PHE A 422 10.53 -21.03 28.01
N SER A 423 11.04 -20.45 29.10
CA SER A 423 10.81 -19.03 29.43
C SER A 423 11.38 -18.09 28.37
N ILE A 424 12.54 -18.41 27.80
CA ILE A 424 13.16 -17.62 26.73
C ILE A 424 12.33 -17.72 25.45
N ALA A 425 11.92 -18.93 25.05
CA ALA A 425 11.09 -19.16 23.86
C ALA A 425 9.73 -18.46 23.96
N MET A 426 9.07 -18.51 25.13
CA MET A 426 7.81 -17.80 25.36
C MET A 426 7.95 -16.28 25.30
N ARG A 427 9.09 -15.73 25.78
CA ARG A 427 9.39 -14.30 25.60
C ARG A 427 9.60 -13.93 24.13
N ALA A 428 10.29 -14.77 23.37
CA ALA A 428 10.47 -14.59 21.93
C ALA A 428 9.11 -14.59 21.20
N ALA A 429 8.25 -15.58 21.48
CA ALA A 429 6.91 -15.67 20.91
C ALA A 429 6.03 -14.45 21.30
N SER A 430 6.04 -14.02 22.56
CA SER A 430 5.31 -12.84 23.01
C SER A 430 5.79 -11.55 22.33
N ALA A 431 7.10 -11.42 22.11
CA ALA A 431 7.68 -10.29 21.39
C ALA A 431 7.29 -10.31 19.90
N ALA A 432 7.36 -11.47 19.25
CA ALA A 432 6.95 -11.65 17.86
C ALA A 432 5.48 -11.34 17.63
N HIS A 433 4.60 -11.78 18.53
CA HIS A 433 3.17 -11.50 18.47
C HIS A 433 2.87 -10.00 18.62
N ARG A 434 3.52 -9.32 19.59
CA ARG A 434 3.38 -7.87 19.77
C ARG A 434 3.88 -7.07 18.57
N ALA A 435 4.96 -7.53 17.93
CA ALA A 435 5.52 -6.93 16.72
C ALA A 435 4.73 -7.27 15.44
N ARG A 436 3.73 -8.18 15.51
CA ARG A 436 2.98 -8.70 14.36
C ARG A 436 3.87 -9.35 13.29
N LEU A 437 4.96 -9.97 13.72
CA LEU A 437 5.91 -10.72 12.88
C LEU A 437 5.55 -12.20 12.92
N TRP A 438 4.70 -12.64 12.00
CA TRP A 438 4.18 -14.01 12.00
C TRP A 438 5.23 -15.08 11.70
N PRO A 439 6.15 -14.92 10.72
CA PRO A 439 7.20 -15.90 10.47
C PRO A 439 8.03 -16.22 11.73
N ALA A 440 8.48 -15.18 12.45
CA ALA A 440 9.25 -15.33 13.69
C ALA A 440 8.42 -15.91 14.84
N LEU A 441 7.11 -15.64 14.87
CA LEU A 441 6.19 -16.24 15.84
C LEU A 441 6.10 -17.74 15.63
N TRP A 442 5.92 -18.19 14.39
CA TRP A 442 5.80 -19.61 14.05
C TRP A 442 7.08 -20.38 14.37
N GLU A 443 8.23 -19.78 14.10
CA GLU A 443 9.53 -20.36 14.47
C GLU A 443 9.69 -20.49 15.99
N ALA A 444 9.39 -19.43 16.75
CA ALA A 444 9.46 -19.46 18.20
C ALA A 444 8.49 -20.49 18.81
N LEU A 445 7.28 -20.61 18.27
CA LEU A 445 6.31 -21.63 18.71
C LEU A 445 6.76 -23.06 18.36
N GLY A 446 7.44 -23.25 17.22
CA GLY A 446 8.08 -24.52 16.88
C GLY A 446 9.14 -24.93 17.90
N VAL A 447 9.95 -23.99 18.37
CA VAL A 447 10.93 -24.24 19.44
C VAL A 447 10.24 -24.52 20.78
N VAL A 448 9.16 -23.79 21.13
CA VAL A 448 8.35 -24.09 22.32
C VAL A 448 7.79 -25.52 22.25
N GLN A 449 7.27 -25.92 21.09
CA GLN A 449 6.76 -27.28 20.88
C GLN A 449 7.87 -28.32 21.10
N GLY A 450 9.06 -28.10 20.54
CA GLY A 450 10.22 -28.97 20.75
C GLY A 450 10.63 -29.10 22.21
N ILE A 451 10.66 -27.99 22.95
CA ILE A 451 10.97 -27.97 24.39
C ILE A 451 9.90 -28.74 25.21
N LEU A 452 8.61 -28.61 24.86
CA LEU A 452 7.54 -29.36 25.52
C LEU A 452 7.67 -30.88 25.31
N VAL A 453 8.15 -31.31 24.14
CA VAL A 453 8.46 -32.72 23.86
C VAL A 453 9.61 -33.20 24.73
N GLU A 454 10.68 -32.41 24.87
CA GLU A 454 11.81 -32.74 25.75
C GLU A 454 11.43 -32.76 27.24
N LEU A 455 10.44 -31.97 27.65
CA LEU A 455 9.85 -31.99 29.01
C LEU A 455 8.88 -33.16 29.24
N GLY A 456 8.51 -33.92 28.21
CA GLY A 456 7.54 -35.02 28.30
C GLY A 456 6.07 -34.61 28.26
N GLU A 457 5.77 -33.33 28.00
CA GLU A 457 4.41 -32.77 27.94
C GLU A 457 3.80 -32.92 26.53
N TYR A 458 3.71 -34.17 26.04
CA TYR A 458 3.31 -34.48 24.67
C TYR A 458 1.90 -33.98 24.30
N ARG A 459 0.97 -33.92 25.27
CA ARG A 459 -0.40 -33.42 25.04
C ARG A 459 -0.42 -31.92 24.75
N ALA A 460 0.39 -31.14 25.46
CA ALA A 460 0.50 -29.71 25.23
C ALA A 460 1.21 -29.43 23.89
N ALA A 461 2.28 -30.17 23.61
CA ALA A 461 3.00 -30.10 22.33
C ALA A 461 2.10 -30.42 21.13
N ALA A 462 1.26 -31.45 21.23
CA ALA A 462 0.33 -31.83 20.17
C ALA A 462 -0.72 -30.73 19.92
N LYS A 463 -1.36 -30.21 20.98
CA LYS A 463 -2.33 -29.11 20.87
C LYS A 463 -1.73 -27.86 20.24
N LEU A 464 -0.47 -27.55 20.57
CA LEU A 464 0.24 -26.41 19.98
C LEU A 464 0.53 -26.67 18.50
N GLY A 465 1.00 -27.87 18.15
CA GLY A 465 1.22 -28.28 16.77
C GLY A 465 -0.04 -28.22 15.92
N ASP A 466 -1.16 -28.76 16.42
CA ASP A 466 -2.45 -28.75 15.71
C ASP A 466 -2.96 -27.32 15.45
N ALA A 467 -2.63 -26.37 16.32
CA ALA A 467 -2.99 -24.96 16.14
C ALA A 467 -2.05 -24.20 15.16
N VAL A 468 -0.78 -24.61 15.08
CA VAL A 468 0.28 -23.93 14.32
C VAL A 468 0.42 -24.49 12.91
N ILE A 469 0.34 -25.80 12.71
CA ILE A 469 0.58 -26.49 11.43
C ILE A 469 -0.33 -25.97 10.30
N PRO A 470 -1.67 -25.83 10.49
CA PRO A 470 -2.53 -25.30 9.44
C PRO A 470 -2.15 -23.87 9.04
N GLN A 471 -1.65 -23.09 9.99
CA GLN A 471 -1.23 -21.70 9.74
C GLN A 471 0.08 -21.68 8.97
N VAL A 472 1.09 -22.46 9.39
CA VAL A 472 2.37 -22.57 8.68
C VAL A 472 2.21 -23.07 7.25
N GLY A 473 1.32 -24.06 7.03
CA GLY A 473 1.00 -24.58 5.69
C GLY A 473 0.34 -23.54 4.79
N HIS A 474 -0.54 -22.69 5.35
CA HIS A 474 -1.15 -21.57 4.62
C HIS A 474 -0.12 -20.47 4.28
N PHE A 475 0.96 -20.34 5.04
CA PHE A 475 1.98 -19.30 4.87
C PHE A 475 3.21 -19.74 4.06
N HIS A 476 3.30 -21.01 3.61
CA HIS A 476 4.42 -21.57 2.83
C HIS A 476 5.79 -20.97 3.22
N LEU A 477 6.13 -21.10 4.51
CA LEU A 477 7.41 -20.66 5.03
C LEU A 477 8.56 -21.44 4.37
N SER A 478 9.71 -20.79 4.23
CA SER A 478 10.87 -21.32 3.51
C SER A 478 11.32 -22.70 4.03
N PRO A 479 12.02 -23.50 3.20
CA PRO A 479 12.43 -24.85 3.51
C PRO A 479 13.23 -25.00 4.82
N SER A 480 13.88 -23.93 5.29
CA SER A 480 14.67 -23.92 6.54
C SER A 480 13.80 -24.01 7.80
N VAL A 481 12.68 -23.27 7.83
CA VAL A 481 11.67 -23.34 8.91
C VAL A 481 10.94 -24.67 8.84
N THR A 482 10.65 -25.17 7.62
CA THR A 482 10.06 -26.49 7.46
C THR A 482 11.05 -27.59 7.81
N HIS A 483 12.36 -27.47 7.57
CA HIS A 483 13.32 -28.53 7.91
C HIS A 483 13.44 -28.73 9.43
N SER A 484 13.52 -27.65 10.23
CA SER A 484 13.59 -27.77 11.69
C SER A 484 12.28 -28.34 12.29
N THR A 485 11.12 -27.93 11.75
CA THR A 485 9.81 -28.40 12.22
C THR A 485 9.43 -29.79 11.67
N PHE A 486 9.73 -30.13 10.41
CA PHE A 486 9.53 -31.47 9.84
C PHE A 486 10.48 -32.50 10.44
N ILE A 487 11.73 -32.15 10.77
CA ILE A 487 12.63 -33.09 11.46
C ILE A 487 12.06 -33.42 12.86
N SER A 488 11.52 -32.41 13.56
CA SER A 488 10.87 -32.59 14.86
C SER A 488 9.55 -33.39 14.77
N ILE A 489 8.76 -33.20 13.71
CA ILE A 489 7.50 -33.95 13.46
C ILE A 489 7.78 -35.37 12.94
N SER A 490 8.84 -35.57 12.14
CA SER A 490 9.26 -36.88 11.65
C SER A 490 9.80 -37.74 12.80
N LEU A 491 10.54 -37.15 13.75
CA LEU A 491 10.96 -37.83 14.98
C LEU A 491 9.76 -38.25 15.86
N LEU A 492 8.68 -37.47 15.87
CA LEU A 492 7.41 -37.79 16.57
C LEU A 492 6.60 -38.90 15.89
N LEU A 493 6.69 -39.04 14.57
CA LEU A 493 6.05 -40.13 13.82
C LEU A 493 6.87 -41.43 13.83
N LEU A 494 8.19 -41.33 14.00
CA LEU A 494 9.10 -42.47 14.22
C LEU A 494 9.12 -42.97 15.67
N SER A 495 8.55 -42.23 16.62
CA SER A 495 8.46 -42.63 18.03
C SER A 495 7.08 -43.22 18.43
N ARG A 496 6.29 -43.68 17.46
CA ARG A 496 5.06 -44.44 17.70
C ARG A 496 5.23 -45.93 17.49
#